data_AF-A0A5B8Y124-F1
#
_entry.id   AF-A0A5B8Y124-F1
#
_cell.length_a   1.000
_cell.length_b   1.000
_cell.length_c   1.000
_cell.angle_alpha   90.00
_cell.angle_beta   90.00
_cell.angle_gamma   90.00
#
_symmetry.space_group_name_H-M   'P 1'
#
loop_
_entity.id
_entity.type
_entity.pdbx_description
1 polymer ?
#
loop_
_entity_poly.entity_id
_entity_poly.type
_entity_poly.pdbx_seq_one_letter_code
_entity_poly.pdbx_strand_id
1 'polypeptide(L)'
;MRQWVLGVILLTGCTSSTVVEKAEPVQLEPTKVEPAKLAAKVPSPDEVAELVCGRKSPCHVMLVQPTDLDGVSIAEVSYHPNPQDDGRWKDPDHDAEDWCHPWELYQVTVTKGDALNARKIAYFCNDGYGSSGVGENFWDVKNGQIEVSTNGGSNWRWGQGSAMDLRDSTVTRVYAQHYFASAPDVFTWDNWDYESFSGVSGWSVMSCETEQVLEFEPRVIPTVNLPAAFSEGGWAQTGLGECASVFDASGSNGFVIHGATSSKADTQMKVVAGNDGQLFVEVLDDELKSSQTGNWIHADHLEVWVSTTEQPRLAMDCVEPQKPVLWQWGIDATDGQVHPAYGKPGPLEAEVKRFEGGTRFRVELPTETKHVTVVYSDSDDGKTQERLLATSPLKFGDYYTLGSFKQLDQKRVTCEVDGESLKRINHPYDGLLGPDFEQAGGF
;
A
#
# COMPACT_ATOMS: atom_id res chain seq x y z
N MET A 1 10.43 49.35 42.34
CA MET A 1 10.65 48.37 41.27
C MET A 1 9.29 48.04 40.67
N ARG A 2 9.09 48.38 39.40
CA ARG A 2 7.84 48.17 38.65
C ARG A 2 7.88 46.75 38.06
N GLN A 3 6.80 46.00 38.19
CA GLN A 3 6.57 44.81 37.37
C GLN A 3 5.20 44.95 36.70
N TRP A 4 5.23 44.79 35.39
CA TRP A 4 4.12 44.95 34.46
C TRP A 4 3.35 43.63 34.27
N VAL A 5 2.14 43.83 33.78
CA VAL A 5 0.99 42.95 33.52
C VAL A 5 1.20 41.91 32.40
N LEU A 6 0.50 40.77 32.48
CA LEU A 6 -0.23 40.07 31.39
C LEU A 6 -0.91 38.83 32.02
N GLY A 7 -2.22 38.58 32.00
CA GLY A 7 -3.29 39.03 31.11
C GLY A 7 -3.79 37.85 30.25
N VAL A 8 -4.30 36.77 30.88
CA VAL A 8 -4.91 35.62 30.18
C VAL A 8 -6.40 35.90 29.99
N ILE A 9 -6.84 35.97 28.74
CA ILE A 9 -8.24 36.07 28.33
C ILE A 9 -8.77 34.65 28.14
N LEU A 10 -9.75 34.25 28.96
CA LEU A 10 -10.58 33.07 28.76
C LEU A 10 -11.82 33.49 27.98
N LEU A 11 -11.97 32.98 26.75
CA LEU A 11 -13.21 33.04 25.99
C LEU A 11 -14.05 31.80 26.30
N THR A 12 -15.24 32.06 26.82
CA THR A 12 -16.33 31.12 27.07
C THR A 12 -17.22 30.94 25.82
N GLY A 13 -17.62 29.69 25.56
CA GLY A 13 -18.98 29.36 25.11
C GLY A 13 -19.12 28.86 23.68
N CYS A 14 -19.38 27.55 23.51
CA CYS A 14 -20.68 26.99 23.12
C CYS A 14 -20.51 25.53 22.66
N THR A 15 -20.99 24.57 23.44
CA THR A 15 -21.29 23.21 22.97
C THR A 15 -22.74 22.90 23.34
N SER A 16 -23.58 22.78 22.31
CA SER A 16 -24.96 22.28 22.42
C SER A 16 -24.92 20.81 22.05
N SER A 17 -25.02 19.92 23.03
CA SER A 17 -25.22 18.48 22.81
C SER A 17 -26.65 18.13 23.22
N THR A 18 -27.46 17.78 22.23
CA THR A 18 -28.75 17.13 22.41
C THR A 18 -28.54 15.71 22.92
N VAL A 19 -29.15 15.41 24.06
CA VAL A 19 -29.19 14.10 24.71
C VAL A 19 -30.08 13.16 23.89
N VAL A 20 -29.48 12.15 23.27
CA VAL A 20 -30.20 10.98 22.75
C VAL A 20 -30.34 9.99 23.91
N GLU A 21 -31.59 9.72 24.28
CA GLU A 21 -31.97 8.75 25.30
C GLU A 21 -31.56 7.34 24.84
N LYS A 22 -30.57 6.76 25.51
CA LYS A 22 -29.95 5.48 25.17
C LYS A 22 -30.86 4.35 25.69
N ALA A 23 -31.46 3.57 24.78
CA ALA A 23 -32.14 2.34 25.14
C ALA A 23 -31.14 1.37 25.81
N GLU A 24 -31.53 0.83 26.97
CA GLU A 24 -30.73 -0.15 27.70
C GLU A 24 -30.62 -1.45 26.89
N PRO A 25 -29.41 -1.97 26.64
CA PRO A 25 -29.25 -3.25 25.98
C PRO A 25 -29.69 -4.38 26.92
N VAL A 26 -30.56 -5.26 26.42
CA VAL A 26 -30.86 -6.55 27.03
C VAL A 26 -29.55 -7.34 27.13
N GLN A 27 -29.03 -7.50 28.35
CA GLN A 27 -27.90 -8.38 28.62
C GLN A 27 -28.35 -9.84 28.50
N LEU A 28 -28.08 -10.44 27.34
CA LEU A 28 -28.00 -11.88 27.23
C LEU A 28 -26.61 -12.30 27.73
N GLU A 29 -26.55 -12.98 28.88
CA GLU A 29 -25.31 -13.55 29.36
C GLU A 29 -24.79 -14.57 28.32
N PRO A 30 -23.59 -14.36 27.74
CA PRO A 30 -23.02 -15.33 26.83
C PRO A 30 -22.74 -16.61 27.63
N THR A 31 -23.33 -17.72 27.18
CA THR A 31 -22.95 -19.04 27.68
C THR A 31 -21.46 -19.22 27.37
N LYS A 32 -20.62 -19.11 28.39
CA LYS A 32 -19.17 -19.30 28.31
C LYS A 32 -18.89 -20.78 28.06
N VAL A 33 -19.02 -21.21 26.81
CA VAL A 33 -18.44 -22.46 26.36
C VAL A 33 -16.96 -22.15 26.18
N GLU A 34 -16.15 -22.45 27.19
CA GLU A 34 -14.70 -22.51 27.06
C GLU A 34 -14.40 -23.62 26.04
N PRO A 35 -13.93 -23.33 24.81
CA PRO A 35 -13.39 -24.39 24.00
C PRO A 35 -12.20 -24.95 24.77
N ALA A 36 -12.20 -26.25 25.04
CA ALA A 36 -11.05 -26.91 25.59
C ALA A 36 -9.88 -26.70 24.61
N LYS A 37 -9.02 -25.71 24.89
CA LYS A 37 -7.70 -25.59 24.27
C LYS A 37 -6.95 -26.85 24.69
N LEU A 38 -6.96 -27.89 23.85
CA LEU A 38 -5.80 -28.78 23.84
C LEU A 38 -4.64 -27.85 23.50
N ALA A 39 -3.77 -27.59 24.47
CA ALA A 39 -2.52 -26.92 24.17
C ALA A 39 -1.76 -27.88 23.26
N ALA A 40 -1.71 -27.58 21.96
CA ALA A 40 -0.87 -28.32 21.04
C ALA A 40 0.55 -28.38 21.59
N LYS A 41 1.17 -29.56 21.46
CA LYS A 41 2.56 -29.77 21.85
C LYS A 41 3.43 -28.75 21.12
N VAL A 42 4.15 -27.91 21.87
CA VAL A 42 5.19 -27.06 21.29
C VAL A 42 6.42 -27.94 21.03
N PRO A 43 6.94 -28.00 19.79
CA PRO A 43 8.15 -28.77 19.50
C PRO A 43 9.35 -28.27 20.30
N SER A 44 10.23 -29.17 20.73
CA SER A 44 11.49 -28.76 21.34
C SER A 44 12.45 -28.18 20.29
N PRO A 45 13.43 -27.34 20.70
CA PRO A 45 14.48 -26.88 19.79
C PRO A 45 15.23 -28.03 19.10
N ASP A 46 15.45 -29.16 19.77
CA ASP A 46 16.11 -30.34 19.19
C ASP A 46 15.24 -31.00 18.12
N GLU A 47 13.93 -31.17 18.37
CA GLU A 47 12.98 -31.70 17.39
C GLU A 47 12.91 -30.81 16.13
N VAL A 48 12.97 -29.49 16.31
CA VAL A 48 13.05 -28.54 15.20
C VAL A 48 14.40 -28.63 14.48
N ALA A 49 15.51 -28.71 15.22
CA ALA A 49 16.85 -28.78 14.64
C ALA A 49 17.01 -30.01 13.73
N GLU A 50 16.50 -31.17 14.13
CA GLU A 50 16.47 -32.39 13.30
C GLU A 50 15.76 -32.16 11.96
N LEU A 51 14.74 -31.30 11.95
CA LEU A 51 13.92 -31.01 10.78
C LEU A 51 14.56 -29.96 9.84
N VAL A 52 15.16 -28.89 10.38
CA VAL A 52 15.63 -27.74 9.57
C VAL A 52 17.14 -27.70 9.34
N CYS A 53 17.95 -28.24 10.25
CA CYS A 53 19.40 -28.14 10.13
C CYS A 53 19.95 -29.07 9.05
N GLY A 54 19.38 -30.27 8.86
CA GLY A 54 19.86 -31.22 7.86
C GLY A 54 21.37 -31.47 7.94
N ARG A 55 22.12 -31.06 6.91
CA ARG A 55 23.60 -31.11 6.86
C ARG A 55 24.28 -29.75 7.09
N LYS A 56 23.50 -28.68 7.30
CA LYS A 56 24.03 -27.34 7.53
C LYS A 56 24.69 -27.30 8.91
N SER A 57 25.94 -26.86 8.97
CA SER A 57 26.70 -26.71 10.22
C SER A 57 27.59 -25.47 10.09
N PRO A 58 27.59 -24.54 11.04
CA PRO A 58 26.81 -24.54 12.30
C PRO A 58 25.31 -24.43 12.05
N CYS A 59 24.48 -24.93 12.97
CA CYS A 59 23.03 -24.72 12.94
C CYS A 59 22.48 -24.77 14.37
N HIS A 60 21.83 -23.69 14.78
CA HIS A 60 21.37 -23.48 16.15
C HIS A 60 19.92 -22.99 16.11
N VAL A 61 19.01 -23.75 16.72
CA VAL A 61 17.63 -23.30 16.96
C VAL A 61 17.65 -22.43 18.20
N MET A 62 17.50 -21.13 18.01
CA MET A 62 17.60 -20.09 19.04
C MET A 62 16.35 -20.00 19.89
N LEU A 63 15.20 -20.08 19.21
CA LEU A 63 13.89 -19.89 19.80
C LEU A 63 12.87 -20.76 19.07
N VAL A 64 11.93 -21.32 19.82
CA VAL A 64 10.68 -21.89 19.30
C VAL A 64 9.54 -21.25 20.08
N GLN A 65 8.79 -20.38 19.41
CA GLN A 65 7.69 -19.62 19.99
C GLN A 65 6.35 -20.16 19.49
N PRO A 66 5.43 -20.60 20.38
CA PRO A 66 4.09 -20.97 19.95
C PRO A 66 3.32 -19.74 19.46
N THR A 67 2.43 -19.96 18.48
CA THR A 67 1.49 -18.93 18.02
C THR A 67 0.12 -19.10 18.69
N ASP A 68 -0.84 -18.25 18.34
CA ASP A 68 -2.24 -18.42 18.72
C ASP A 68 -3.00 -19.42 17.84
N LEU A 69 -2.40 -19.91 16.75
CA LEU A 69 -2.93 -20.97 15.90
C LEU A 69 -2.56 -22.35 16.48
N ASP A 70 -3.56 -23.25 16.49
CA ASP A 70 -3.39 -24.60 17.01
C ASP A 70 -2.34 -25.38 16.20
N GLY A 71 -1.34 -25.92 16.91
CA GLY A 71 -0.25 -26.70 16.30
C GLY A 71 0.76 -25.89 15.48
N VAL A 72 0.77 -24.56 15.54
CA VAL A 72 1.71 -23.72 14.80
C VAL A 72 2.67 -23.00 15.76
N SER A 73 3.97 -23.09 15.47
CA SER A 73 5.05 -22.36 16.16
C SER A 73 5.97 -21.68 15.15
N ILE A 74 6.65 -20.62 15.57
CA ILE A 74 7.74 -19.99 14.81
C ILE A 74 9.07 -20.41 15.43
N ALA A 75 10.01 -20.85 14.59
CA ALA A 75 11.36 -21.18 15.01
C ALA A 75 12.36 -20.22 14.38
N GLU A 76 13.27 -19.71 15.21
CA GLU A 76 14.39 -18.87 14.80
C GLU A 76 15.67 -19.69 14.78
N VAL A 77 16.36 -19.67 13.64
CA VAL A 77 17.51 -20.54 13.36
C VAL A 77 18.70 -19.68 12.95
N SER A 78 19.82 -19.84 13.64
CA SER A 78 21.10 -19.21 13.32
C SER A 78 22.09 -20.25 12.79
N TYR A 79 22.78 -19.93 11.70
CA TYR A 79 23.90 -20.76 11.22
C TYR A 79 25.27 -20.19 11.61
N HIS A 80 25.30 -19.28 12.59
CA HIS A 80 26.53 -18.69 13.10
C HIS A 80 27.24 -19.64 14.09
N PRO A 81 28.59 -19.80 14.05
CA PRO A 81 29.31 -20.71 14.95
C PRO A 81 29.22 -20.33 16.43
N ASN A 82 28.98 -19.04 16.71
CA ASN A 82 28.73 -18.53 18.04
C ASN A 82 27.36 -17.83 18.04
N PRO A 83 26.25 -18.53 18.28
CA PRO A 83 24.91 -17.95 18.16
C PRO A 83 24.63 -16.76 19.09
N GLN A 84 25.52 -16.48 20.04
CA GLN A 84 25.46 -15.35 20.97
C GLN A 84 26.31 -14.15 20.50
N ASP A 85 27.11 -14.32 19.44
CA ASP A 85 27.91 -13.26 18.83
C ASP A 85 27.03 -12.44 17.89
N ASP A 86 27.06 -11.13 18.06
CA ASP A 86 26.54 -10.15 17.09
C ASP A 86 27.63 -9.74 16.06
N GLY A 87 28.88 -10.20 16.22
CA GLY A 87 30.03 -9.80 15.43
C GLY A 87 30.17 -10.53 14.09
N ARG A 88 30.69 -9.84 13.06
CA ARG A 88 30.75 -10.27 11.64
C ARG A 88 31.31 -11.69 11.40
N TRP A 89 30.56 -12.51 10.67
CA TRP A 89 31.02 -13.82 10.18
C TRP A 89 31.18 -13.84 8.67
N LYS A 90 32.18 -14.60 8.23
CA LYS A 90 32.39 -14.90 6.82
C LYS A 90 31.92 -16.33 6.58
N ASP A 91 30.90 -16.50 5.76
CA ASP A 91 30.49 -17.82 5.28
C ASP A 91 31.67 -18.47 4.52
N PRO A 92 32.22 -19.60 4.99
CA PRO A 92 33.33 -20.27 4.32
C PRO A 92 32.95 -20.88 2.97
N ASP A 93 31.65 -21.04 2.68
CA ASP A 93 31.14 -21.61 1.43
C ASP A 93 30.71 -20.55 0.39
N HIS A 94 30.71 -19.25 0.75
CA HIS A 94 30.52 -18.14 -0.19
C HIS A 94 31.84 -17.42 -0.49
N ASP A 95 32.29 -17.52 -1.74
CA ASP A 95 33.54 -16.90 -2.23
C ASP A 95 33.46 -15.36 -2.38
N ALA A 96 32.30 -14.76 -2.14
CA ALA A 96 32.08 -13.32 -2.23
C ALA A 96 32.35 -12.61 -0.90
N GLU A 97 32.66 -11.33 -0.96
CA GLU A 97 32.89 -10.43 0.19
C GLU A 97 31.62 -10.18 1.04
N ASP A 98 30.66 -11.10 1.02
CA ASP A 98 29.37 -11.01 1.70
C ASP A 98 29.53 -11.53 3.13
N TRP A 99 30.04 -10.65 3.98
CA TRP A 99 29.94 -10.83 5.43
C TRP A 99 28.47 -10.82 5.75
N CYS A 100 27.90 -11.91 6.25
CA CYS A 100 26.48 -11.96 6.54
C CYS A 100 26.24 -13.02 7.60
N HIS A 101 25.42 -12.67 8.60
CA HIS A 101 24.88 -13.65 9.52
C HIS A 101 23.58 -14.21 8.94
N PRO A 102 23.56 -15.47 8.47
CA PRO A 102 22.33 -16.09 8.01
C PRO A 102 21.46 -16.46 9.22
N TRP A 103 20.35 -15.73 9.36
CA TRP A 103 19.25 -16.10 10.26
C TRP A 103 18.04 -16.49 9.42
N GLU A 104 17.36 -17.56 9.80
CA GLU A 104 16.16 -18.02 9.11
C GLU A 104 15.00 -18.13 10.11
N LEU A 105 13.81 -17.72 9.67
CA LEU A 105 12.57 -18.01 10.37
C LEU A 105 11.85 -19.14 9.68
N TYR A 106 11.34 -20.07 10.48
CA TYR A 106 10.56 -21.21 10.05
C TYR A 106 9.20 -21.22 10.72
N GLN A 107 8.15 -21.42 9.93
CA GLN A 107 6.85 -21.85 10.43
C GLN A 107 6.91 -23.37 10.64
N VAL A 108 6.78 -23.80 11.89
CA VAL A 108 6.73 -25.22 12.27
C VAL A 108 5.29 -25.60 12.58
N THR A 109 4.81 -26.67 11.95
CA THR A 109 3.44 -27.18 12.10
C THR A 109 3.44 -28.61 12.64
N VAL A 110 2.60 -28.85 13.64
CA VAL A 110 2.34 -30.18 14.20
C VAL A 110 1.09 -30.74 13.52
N THR A 111 1.27 -31.76 12.69
CA THR A 111 0.17 -32.40 11.98
C THR A 111 -0.43 -33.55 12.79
N LYS A 112 -1.56 -34.10 12.34
CA LYS A 112 -2.20 -35.25 12.99
C LYS A 112 -1.23 -36.43 13.07
N GLY A 113 -1.01 -36.95 14.28
CA GLY A 113 -0.02 -38.00 14.54
C GLY A 113 1.34 -37.48 15.00
N ASP A 114 1.41 -36.23 15.47
CA ASP A 114 2.61 -35.57 16.01
C ASP A 114 3.76 -35.40 15.01
N ALA A 115 3.48 -35.53 13.70
CA ALA A 115 4.49 -35.31 12.66
C ALA A 115 4.73 -33.82 12.45
N LEU A 116 6.00 -33.42 12.47
CA LEU A 116 6.45 -32.05 12.28
C LEU A 116 6.70 -31.75 10.80
N ASN A 117 6.28 -30.56 10.37
CA ASN A 117 6.66 -29.98 9.09
C ASN A 117 7.16 -28.55 9.33
N ALA A 118 8.20 -28.14 8.59
CA ALA A 118 8.78 -26.81 8.70
C ALA A 118 8.87 -26.17 7.31
N ARG A 119 8.44 -24.91 7.23
CA ARG A 119 8.52 -24.10 6.03
C ARG A 119 9.30 -22.84 6.36
N LYS A 120 10.34 -22.54 5.57
CA LYS A 120 11.06 -21.27 5.73
C LYS A 120 10.14 -20.12 5.31
N ILE A 121 10.03 -19.12 6.18
CA ILE A 121 9.17 -17.94 5.96
C ILE A 121 9.94 -16.63 5.94
N ALA A 122 11.18 -16.59 6.44
CA ALA A 122 12.04 -15.43 6.25
C ALA A 122 13.51 -15.86 6.25
N TYR A 123 14.33 -15.06 5.59
CA TYR A 123 15.78 -15.11 5.67
C TYR A 123 16.26 -13.69 5.95
N PHE A 124 17.17 -13.56 6.90
CA PHE A 124 17.80 -12.30 7.24
C PHE A 124 19.29 -12.39 7.02
N CYS A 125 19.85 -11.27 6.59
CA CYS A 125 21.26 -11.10 6.38
C CYS A 125 21.73 -9.85 7.12
N ASN A 126 22.03 -9.99 8.41
CA ASN A 126 22.41 -8.83 9.23
C ASN A 126 23.91 -8.68 9.32
N ASP A 127 24.52 -7.97 8.38
CA ASP A 127 25.92 -7.57 8.41
C ASP A 127 26.13 -6.11 8.84
N GLY A 128 25.04 -5.46 9.25
CA GLY A 128 24.95 -4.03 9.39
C GLY A 128 24.30 -3.31 8.21
N TYR A 129 23.79 -4.06 7.22
CA TYR A 129 23.04 -3.58 6.06
C TYR A 129 23.72 -2.35 5.40
N GLY A 130 25.06 -2.41 5.27
CA GLY A 130 25.92 -1.35 4.75
C GLY A 130 27.17 -1.05 5.59
N SER A 131 27.90 0.01 5.21
CA SER A 131 29.21 0.37 5.79
C SER A 131 29.18 0.82 7.26
N SER A 132 27.99 0.98 7.86
CA SER A 132 27.78 1.47 9.23
C SER A 132 27.77 0.36 10.28
N GLY A 133 27.58 -0.90 9.92
CA GLY A 133 27.46 -1.97 10.92
C GLY A 133 26.16 -1.91 11.73
N VAL A 134 25.11 -1.23 11.24
CA VAL A 134 23.85 -1.03 11.97
C VAL A 134 22.69 -1.62 11.17
N GLY A 135 22.29 -2.83 11.56
CA GLY A 135 21.14 -3.52 11.03
C GLY A 135 20.33 -4.16 12.15
N GLU A 136 19.02 -4.04 12.07
CA GLU A 136 18.10 -4.61 13.05
C GLU A 136 17.04 -5.41 12.32
N ASN A 137 16.78 -6.63 12.78
CA ASN A 137 15.68 -7.45 12.30
C ASN A 137 14.65 -7.56 13.42
N PHE A 138 13.39 -7.45 13.07
CA PHE A 138 12.28 -7.61 13.98
C PHE A 138 11.31 -8.62 13.40
N TRP A 139 10.68 -9.39 14.28
CA TRP A 139 9.52 -10.16 13.92
C TRP A 139 8.57 -10.24 15.11
N ASP A 140 7.27 -10.24 14.84
CA ASP A 140 6.21 -10.41 15.83
C ASP A 140 5.11 -11.30 15.27
N VAL A 141 4.40 -12.01 16.16
CA VAL A 141 3.31 -12.91 15.79
C VAL A 141 2.07 -12.58 16.60
N LYS A 142 0.98 -12.28 15.90
CA LYS A 142 -0.30 -11.92 16.52
C LYS A 142 -1.46 -12.28 15.60
N ASN A 143 -2.55 -12.81 16.17
CA ASN A 143 -3.79 -13.10 15.45
C ASN A 143 -3.60 -14.00 14.21
N GLY A 144 -2.73 -15.01 14.32
CA GLY A 144 -2.37 -15.89 13.20
C GLY A 144 -1.57 -15.23 12.08
N GLN A 145 -1.09 -14.00 12.27
CA GLN A 145 -0.22 -13.31 11.33
C GLN A 145 1.19 -13.17 11.92
N ILE A 146 2.19 -13.27 11.07
CA ILE A 146 3.57 -12.88 11.39
C ILE A 146 3.91 -11.61 10.63
N GLU A 147 4.48 -10.62 11.31
CA GLU A 147 5.12 -9.48 10.69
C GLU A 147 6.63 -9.61 10.83
N VAL A 148 7.35 -9.37 9.75
CA VAL A 148 8.80 -9.40 9.69
C VAL A 148 9.29 -8.09 9.11
N SER A 149 10.28 -7.46 9.74
CA SER A 149 10.88 -6.23 9.25
C SER A 149 12.38 -6.17 9.49
N THR A 150 13.04 -5.35 8.67
CA THR A 150 14.47 -5.12 8.70
C THR A 150 14.74 -3.64 8.53
N ASN A 151 15.62 -3.10 9.35
CA ASN A 151 16.08 -1.72 9.26
C ASN A 151 17.60 -1.71 9.09
N GLY A 152 18.11 -0.74 8.33
CA GLY A 152 19.52 -0.67 8.00
C GLY A 152 19.99 0.71 7.57
N GLY A 153 21.23 0.75 7.07
CA GLY A 153 21.82 1.93 6.48
C GLY A 153 22.65 2.79 7.45
N SER A 154 23.19 3.90 6.94
CA SER A 154 24.12 4.79 7.63
C SER A 154 23.53 6.18 7.83
N ASN A 155 23.95 7.16 7.02
CA ASN A 155 23.28 8.45 6.94
C ASN A 155 21.97 8.33 6.15
N TRP A 156 21.93 7.49 5.12
CA TRP A 156 20.68 7.03 4.52
C TRP A 156 20.19 5.83 5.30
N ARG A 157 19.09 6.01 6.03
CA ARG A 157 18.43 4.98 6.80
C ARG A 157 17.29 4.42 5.98
N TRP A 158 17.04 3.14 6.17
CA TRP A 158 15.93 2.47 5.53
C TRP A 158 15.31 1.46 6.47
N GLY A 159 14.04 1.17 6.22
CA GLY A 159 13.27 0.14 6.87
C GLY A 159 12.33 -0.50 5.88
N GLN A 160 12.09 -1.79 6.02
CA GLN A 160 11.12 -2.50 5.19
C GLN A 160 10.54 -3.66 5.98
N GLY A 161 9.34 -4.08 5.61
CA GLY A 161 8.72 -5.22 6.23
C GLY A 161 7.56 -5.78 5.45
N SER A 162 7.10 -6.93 5.90
CA SER A 162 5.93 -7.59 5.35
C SER A 162 5.22 -8.41 6.42
N ALA A 163 3.91 -8.56 6.25
CA ALA A 163 3.08 -9.41 7.08
C ALA A 163 2.51 -10.57 6.24
N MET A 164 2.37 -11.74 6.86
CA MET A 164 1.81 -12.94 6.24
C MET A 164 0.81 -13.61 7.18
N ASP A 165 -0.27 -14.12 6.61
CA ASP A 165 -1.18 -15.03 7.28
C ASP A 165 -0.56 -16.44 7.36
N LEU A 166 -0.38 -16.96 8.57
CA LEU A 166 0.25 -18.26 8.79
C LEU A 166 -0.66 -19.44 8.41
N ARG A 167 -1.96 -19.22 8.18
CA ARG A 167 -2.93 -20.29 7.86
C ARG A 167 -2.80 -20.74 6.41
N ASP A 168 -2.68 -19.78 5.50
CA ASP A 168 -2.62 -20.04 4.05
C ASP A 168 -1.32 -19.51 3.41
N SER A 169 -0.45 -18.90 4.19
CA SER A 169 0.86 -18.39 3.76
C SER A 169 0.79 -17.24 2.76
N THR A 170 -0.31 -16.50 2.73
CA THR A 170 -0.46 -15.33 1.87
C THR A 170 0.15 -14.08 2.52
N VAL A 171 0.82 -13.25 1.71
CA VAL A 171 1.31 -11.94 2.17
C VAL A 171 0.13 -10.99 2.24
N THR A 172 -0.10 -10.39 3.41
CA THR A 172 -1.23 -9.49 3.66
C THR A 172 -0.84 -8.03 3.58
N ARG A 173 0.43 -7.69 3.91
CA ARG A 173 0.92 -6.32 3.88
C ARG A 173 2.40 -6.26 3.54
N VAL A 174 2.83 -5.19 2.87
CA VAL A 174 4.23 -4.83 2.65
C VAL A 174 4.44 -3.34 2.89
N TYR A 175 5.61 -2.95 3.37
CA TYR A 175 5.98 -1.55 3.50
C TYR A 175 7.48 -1.36 3.34
N ALA A 176 7.86 -0.15 2.92
CA ALA A 176 9.23 0.32 2.90
C ALA A 176 9.28 1.80 3.32
N GLN A 177 10.40 2.21 3.89
CA GLN A 177 10.68 3.59 4.27
C GLN A 177 12.16 3.89 4.11
N HIS A 178 12.47 5.13 3.75
CA HIS A 178 13.82 5.64 3.60
C HIS A 178 13.86 7.07 4.09
N TYR A 179 14.91 7.44 4.82
CA TYR A 179 15.06 8.80 5.33
C TYR A 179 16.52 9.14 5.54
N PHE A 180 16.81 10.44 5.61
CA PHE A 180 18.16 10.91 5.91
C PHE A 180 18.33 11.14 7.41
N ALA A 181 19.30 10.50 8.06
CA ALA A 181 19.48 10.53 9.51
C ALA A 181 19.71 11.95 10.06
N SER A 182 20.35 12.84 9.30
CA SER A 182 20.54 14.26 9.68
C SER A 182 19.42 15.19 9.21
N ALA A 183 18.45 14.70 8.45
CA ALA A 183 17.22 15.42 8.07
C ALA A 183 16.05 14.42 8.05
N PRO A 184 15.58 13.94 9.22
CA PRO A 184 14.58 12.87 9.29
C PRO A 184 13.23 13.28 8.69
N ASP A 185 12.97 14.59 8.60
CA ASP A 185 11.80 15.14 7.92
C ASP A 185 11.90 15.04 6.38
N VAL A 186 13.00 14.53 5.82
CA VAL A 186 13.19 14.19 4.40
C VAL A 186 13.17 12.67 4.26
N PHE A 187 12.04 12.15 3.81
CA PHE A 187 11.74 10.73 3.78
C PHE A 187 10.90 10.32 2.57
N THR A 188 10.92 9.04 2.25
CA THR A 188 9.98 8.38 1.35
C THR A 188 9.48 7.12 2.04
N TRP A 189 8.22 6.77 1.85
CA TRP A 189 7.67 5.52 2.32
C TRP A 189 6.61 4.98 1.37
N ASP A 190 6.39 3.68 1.44
CA ASP A 190 5.26 3.02 0.83
C ASP A 190 4.67 1.99 1.79
N ASN A 191 3.37 1.78 1.64
CA ASN A 191 2.65 0.73 2.33
C ASN A 191 1.55 0.21 1.41
N TRP A 192 1.47 -1.10 1.27
CA TRP A 192 0.46 -1.78 0.47
C TRP A 192 -0.16 -2.91 1.26
N ASP A 193 -1.50 -2.92 1.29
CA ASP A 193 -2.32 -3.91 1.97
C ASP A 193 -3.06 -4.75 0.91
N TYR A 194 -2.71 -6.03 0.85
CA TYR A 194 -3.26 -6.99 -0.10
C TYR A 194 -4.68 -7.43 0.27
N GLU A 195 -5.15 -7.23 1.50
CA GLU A 195 -6.50 -7.62 1.93
C GLU A 195 -7.54 -6.58 1.50
N SER A 196 -7.23 -5.30 1.69
CA SER A 196 -8.03 -4.14 1.26
C SER A 196 -7.76 -3.72 -0.19
N PHE A 197 -6.70 -4.26 -0.81
CA PHE A 197 -6.23 -3.88 -2.15
C PHE A 197 -6.01 -2.37 -2.29
N SER A 198 -5.39 -1.80 -1.26
CA SER A 198 -5.16 -0.37 -1.15
C SER A 198 -3.74 -0.10 -0.66
N GLY A 199 -3.23 1.07 -1.01
CA GLY A 199 -1.92 1.48 -0.54
C GLY A 199 -1.77 2.99 -0.55
N VAL A 200 -0.69 3.41 0.08
CA VAL A 200 -0.28 4.78 0.21
C VAL A 200 1.21 4.83 -0.05
N SER A 201 1.64 5.87 -0.74
CA SER A 201 3.04 6.23 -0.81
C SER A 201 3.13 7.65 -0.29
N GLY A 202 4.20 7.95 0.43
CA GLY A 202 4.46 9.31 0.83
C GLY A 202 5.91 9.68 0.65
N TRP A 203 6.13 10.97 0.48
CA TRP A 203 7.46 11.54 0.42
C TRP A 203 7.44 12.95 0.93
N SER A 204 8.61 13.41 1.32
CA SER A 204 8.83 14.79 1.70
C SER A 204 10.07 15.36 1.02
N VAL A 205 9.96 16.62 0.65
CA VAL A 205 11.06 17.38 0.02
C VAL A 205 11.21 18.71 0.71
N MET A 206 12.45 19.15 0.88
CA MET A 206 12.74 20.51 1.35
C MET A 206 12.70 21.45 0.15
N SER A 207 11.86 22.48 0.18
CA SER A 207 11.79 23.48 -0.91
C SER A 207 12.90 24.51 -0.79
N CYS A 208 13.67 24.76 -1.85
CA CYS A 208 14.69 25.82 -1.85
C CYS A 208 14.10 27.23 -1.77
N GLU A 209 12.88 27.41 -2.28
CA GLU A 209 12.22 28.72 -2.35
C GLU A 209 11.63 29.12 -1.00
N THR A 210 10.99 28.17 -0.31
CA THR A 210 10.24 28.45 0.92
C THR A 210 10.99 28.05 2.18
N GLU A 211 12.07 27.26 2.06
CA GLU A 211 12.79 26.63 3.17
C GLU A 211 11.87 25.78 4.07
N GLN A 212 10.74 25.30 3.52
CA GLN A 212 9.78 24.43 4.21
C GLN A 212 9.87 23.00 3.68
N VAL A 213 9.60 22.04 4.57
CA VAL A 213 9.34 20.65 4.19
C VAL A 213 7.93 20.57 3.62
N LEU A 214 7.84 20.06 2.40
CA LEU A 214 6.58 19.74 1.73
C LEU A 214 6.37 18.24 1.82
N GLU A 215 5.24 17.83 2.36
CA GLU A 215 4.86 16.42 2.52
C GLU A 215 3.70 16.07 1.61
N PHE A 216 3.78 14.88 1.01
CA PHE A 216 2.78 14.37 0.08
C PHE A 216 2.50 12.91 0.42
N GLU A 217 1.23 12.53 0.48
CA GLU A 217 0.80 11.16 0.82
C GLU A 217 -0.34 10.69 -0.11
N PRO A 218 -0.12 10.55 -1.43
CA PRO A 218 -1.13 10.03 -2.32
C PRO A 218 -1.49 8.56 -2.03
N ARG A 219 -2.69 8.17 -2.44
CA ARG A 219 -3.01 6.76 -2.61
C ARG A 219 -2.39 6.27 -3.92
N VAL A 220 -1.87 5.05 -3.89
CA VAL A 220 -1.24 4.45 -5.09
C VAL A 220 -2.27 3.68 -5.90
N ILE A 221 -2.14 3.72 -7.22
CA ILE A 221 -2.94 2.91 -8.12
C ILE A 221 -2.21 1.58 -8.38
N PRO A 222 -2.84 0.42 -8.12
CA PRO A 222 -2.19 -0.86 -8.36
C PRO A 222 -2.03 -1.10 -9.86
N THR A 223 -0.85 -1.56 -10.25
CA THR A 223 -0.60 -2.12 -11.57
C THR A 223 -0.54 -3.64 -11.46
N VAL A 224 -1.42 -4.33 -12.19
CA VAL A 224 -1.56 -5.79 -12.16
C VAL A 224 -1.56 -6.39 -13.55
N ASN A 225 -1.24 -7.69 -13.61
CA ASN A 225 -1.51 -8.49 -14.79
C ASN A 225 -3.00 -8.81 -14.85
N LEU A 226 -3.73 -8.07 -15.69
CA LEU A 226 -5.13 -8.33 -15.98
C LEU A 226 -5.26 -9.48 -17.01
N PRO A 227 -6.27 -10.35 -16.89
CA PRO A 227 -6.53 -11.37 -17.91
C PRO A 227 -6.79 -10.74 -19.28
N ALA A 228 -6.24 -11.32 -20.34
CA ALA A 228 -6.47 -10.84 -21.72
C ALA A 228 -7.96 -10.75 -22.07
N ALA A 229 -8.77 -11.71 -21.60
CA ALA A 229 -10.23 -11.69 -21.79
C ALA A 229 -10.89 -10.43 -21.20
N PHE A 230 -10.32 -9.86 -20.15
CA PHE A 230 -10.76 -8.58 -19.57
C PHE A 230 -10.21 -7.40 -20.39
N SER A 231 -8.90 -7.29 -20.56
CA SER A 231 -8.25 -6.10 -21.16
C SER A 231 -8.59 -5.91 -22.64
N GLU A 232 -8.73 -6.99 -23.41
CA GLU A 232 -8.99 -6.96 -24.85
C GLU A 232 -10.48 -6.76 -25.21
N GLY A 233 -11.35 -6.53 -24.23
CA GLY A 233 -12.75 -6.13 -24.48
C GLY A 233 -13.75 -6.50 -23.39
N GLY A 234 -13.45 -7.48 -22.54
CA GLY A 234 -14.35 -7.92 -21.47
C GLY A 234 -14.57 -6.88 -20.36
N TRP A 235 -13.71 -5.88 -20.24
CA TRP A 235 -13.83 -4.76 -19.29
C TRP A 235 -15.17 -4.02 -19.40
N ALA A 236 -15.77 -4.00 -20.60
CA ALA A 236 -17.05 -3.34 -20.84
C ALA A 236 -18.21 -4.01 -20.06
N GLN A 237 -18.12 -5.31 -19.79
CA GLN A 237 -19.16 -6.09 -19.10
C GLN A 237 -18.71 -6.61 -17.73
N THR A 238 -17.41 -6.63 -17.46
CA THR A 238 -16.83 -7.16 -16.22
C THR A 238 -16.44 -6.00 -15.32
N GLY A 239 -17.00 -5.94 -14.10
CA GLY A 239 -16.62 -4.95 -13.12
C GLY A 239 -15.25 -5.18 -12.52
N LEU A 240 -14.64 -4.13 -11.96
CA LEU A 240 -13.29 -4.21 -11.40
C LEU A 240 -13.18 -5.03 -10.10
N GLY A 241 -14.31 -5.26 -9.43
CA GLY A 241 -14.41 -6.15 -8.26
C GLY A 241 -13.35 -5.88 -7.19
N GLU A 242 -12.63 -6.93 -6.79
CA GLU A 242 -11.60 -6.91 -5.73
C GLU A 242 -10.19 -6.57 -6.26
N CYS A 243 -10.08 -6.31 -7.56
CA CYS A 243 -8.83 -6.11 -8.27
C CYS A 243 -8.52 -4.63 -8.56
N ALA A 244 -9.15 -3.72 -7.82
CA ALA A 244 -8.94 -2.29 -7.97
C ALA A 244 -8.98 -1.60 -6.61
N SER A 245 -8.19 -0.54 -6.47
CA SER A 245 -8.26 0.31 -5.28
C SER A 245 -9.55 1.13 -5.32
N VAL A 246 -10.19 1.23 -4.16
CA VAL A 246 -11.48 1.88 -3.98
C VAL A 246 -11.28 3.27 -3.38
N PHE A 247 -11.92 4.27 -3.98
CA PHE A 247 -11.97 5.67 -3.55
C PHE A 247 -13.43 6.04 -3.37
N ASP A 248 -13.77 6.85 -2.37
CA ASP A 248 -15.15 7.23 -2.12
C ASP A 248 -15.27 8.66 -1.57
N ALA A 249 -16.46 9.23 -1.74
CA ALA A 249 -16.77 10.60 -1.36
C ALA A 249 -16.74 10.87 0.16
N SER A 250 -16.55 9.84 1.01
CA SER A 250 -16.36 10.04 2.45
C SER A 250 -14.99 10.64 2.78
N GLY A 251 -14.03 10.54 1.87
CA GLY A 251 -12.63 10.94 2.10
C GLY A 251 -11.81 9.94 2.92
N SER A 252 -12.40 8.79 3.30
CA SER A 252 -11.68 7.77 4.07
C SER A 252 -10.67 7.00 3.20
N ASN A 253 -11.03 6.72 1.94
CA ASN A 253 -10.25 5.93 1.01
C ASN A 253 -9.72 6.74 -0.19
N GLY A 254 -9.75 8.07 -0.13
CA GLY A 254 -9.36 8.97 -1.21
C GLY A 254 -9.39 10.42 -0.77
N PHE A 255 -9.39 11.35 -1.72
CA PHE A 255 -9.37 12.78 -1.42
C PHE A 255 -10.57 13.48 -2.06
N VAL A 256 -11.34 14.21 -1.27
CA VAL A 256 -12.32 15.17 -1.80
C VAL A 256 -11.60 16.51 -1.94
N ILE A 257 -11.20 16.86 -3.16
CA ILE A 257 -10.37 18.05 -3.45
C ILE A 257 -11.20 19.29 -3.86
N HIS A 258 -12.50 19.09 -4.08
CA HIS A 258 -13.50 20.13 -4.28
C HIS A 258 -14.84 19.66 -3.72
N GLY A 259 -15.64 20.59 -3.19
CA GLY A 259 -16.93 20.27 -2.57
C GLY A 259 -16.80 19.78 -1.12
N ALA A 260 -17.91 19.25 -0.60
CA ALA A 260 -17.96 18.64 0.73
C ALA A 260 -17.89 17.11 0.61
N THR A 261 -17.35 16.46 1.64
CA THR A 261 -17.43 15.00 1.78
C THR A 261 -18.89 14.56 1.91
N SER A 262 -19.23 13.41 1.35
CA SER A 262 -20.56 12.83 1.41
C SER A 262 -20.50 11.33 1.77
N SER A 263 -21.60 10.61 1.52
CA SER A 263 -21.64 9.17 1.78
C SER A 263 -20.98 8.40 0.63
N LYS A 264 -20.47 7.20 0.91
CA LYS A 264 -19.96 6.28 -0.12
C LYS A 264 -21.01 5.89 -1.18
N ALA A 265 -22.31 6.00 -0.85
CA ALA A 265 -23.39 5.64 -1.77
C ALA A 265 -23.66 6.72 -2.84
N ASP A 266 -23.12 7.92 -2.62
CA ASP A 266 -23.18 9.06 -3.53
C ASP A 266 -22.25 8.77 -4.72
N THR A 267 -20.96 8.75 -4.45
CA THR A 267 -19.93 8.47 -5.45
C THR A 267 -18.85 7.53 -4.92
N GLN A 268 -18.56 6.51 -5.72
CA GLN A 268 -17.43 5.60 -5.53
C GLN A 268 -16.67 5.43 -6.85
N MET A 269 -15.35 5.49 -6.78
CA MET A 269 -14.45 5.23 -7.90
C MET A 269 -13.55 4.03 -7.58
N LYS A 270 -13.36 3.13 -8.54
CA LYS A 270 -12.39 2.04 -8.49
C LYS A 270 -11.38 2.21 -9.60
N VAL A 271 -10.11 2.03 -9.30
CA VAL A 271 -9.02 2.25 -10.26
C VAL A 271 -8.01 1.11 -10.23
N VAL A 272 -7.63 0.62 -11.41
CA VAL A 272 -6.52 -0.32 -11.61
C VAL A 272 -5.81 -0.02 -12.92
N ALA A 273 -4.49 -0.21 -12.95
CA ALA A 273 -3.70 -0.15 -14.17
C ALA A 273 -3.31 -1.57 -14.65
N GLY A 274 -3.34 -1.76 -15.97
CA GLY A 274 -2.71 -2.88 -16.66
C GLY A 274 -1.22 -2.62 -16.92
N ASN A 275 -0.46 -3.68 -17.18
CA ASN A 275 0.99 -3.60 -17.45
C ASN A 275 1.37 -2.96 -18.80
N ASP A 276 0.39 -2.74 -19.67
CA ASP A 276 0.53 -2.20 -21.02
C ASP A 276 0.27 -0.69 -21.11
N GLY A 277 0.13 -0.01 -19.97
CA GLY A 277 -0.21 1.42 -19.93
C GLY A 277 -1.70 1.70 -20.01
N GLN A 278 -2.54 0.66 -19.92
CA GLN A 278 -3.99 0.83 -19.80
C GLN A 278 -4.40 1.18 -18.38
N LEU A 279 -5.29 2.15 -18.25
CA LEU A 279 -5.95 2.50 -17.00
C LEU A 279 -7.43 2.14 -17.11
N PHE A 280 -7.92 1.35 -16.16
CA PHE A 280 -9.33 1.00 -16.05
C PHE A 280 -9.93 1.67 -14.82
N VAL A 281 -11.04 2.36 -15.04
CA VAL A 281 -11.79 3.04 -13.98
C VAL A 281 -13.24 2.60 -14.02
N GLU A 282 -13.80 2.28 -12.86
CA GLU A 282 -15.23 2.04 -12.68
C GLU A 282 -15.75 3.07 -11.67
N VAL A 283 -16.76 3.84 -12.06
CA VAL A 283 -17.42 4.82 -11.22
C VAL A 283 -18.86 4.39 -11.00
N LEU A 284 -19.27 4.38 -9.73
CA LEU A 284 -20.66 4.34 -9.31
C LEU A 284 -21.06 5.75 -8.92
N ASP A 285 -22.18 6.19 -9.47
CA ASP A 285 -22.72 7.53 -9.37
C ASP A 285 -24.24 7.42 -9.54
N ASP A 286 -24.99 8.08 -8.67
CA ASP A 286 -26.44 8.00 -8.65
C ASP A 286 -27.15 8.89 -9.69
N GLU A 287 -26.49 9.93 -10.21
CA GLU A 287 -27.09 10.88 -11.16
C GLU A 287 -26.16 11.40 -12.28
N LEU A 288 -25.75 10.51 -13.20
CA LEU A 288 -24.94 10.91 -14.37
C LEU A 288 -25.55 12.01 -15.27
N LYS A 289 -24.79 13.09 -15.47
CA LYS A 289 -25.00 14.25 -16.34
C LYS A 289 -23.98 14.34 -17.45
N SER A 290 -24.49 14.63 -18.65
CA SER A 290 -23.70 14.78 -19.86
C SER A 290 -23.30 16.24 -20.12
N SER A 291 -22.13 16.44 -20.73
CA SER A 291 -21.65 17.76 -21.17
C SER A 291 -22.37 18.31 -22.41
N GLN A 292 -23.27 17.55 -23.04
CA GLN A 292 -23.94 17.91 -24.31
C GLN A 292 -24.72 19.22 -24.29
N THR A 293 -24.93 19.83 -23.12
CA THR A 293 -25.61 21.12 -22.96
C THR A 293 -24.71 22.28 -22.51
N GLY A 294 -23.39 22.10 -22.36
CA GLY A 294 -22.56 23.15 -21.76
C GLY A 294 -21.05 22.89 -21.70
N ASN A 295 -20.45 23.37 -20.61
CA ASN A 295 -19.02 23.22 -20.32
C ASN A 295 -18.79 21.84 -19.68
N TRP A 296 -17.87 21.04 -20.20
CA TRP A 296 -17.58 19.69 -19.72
C TRP A 296 -17.22 19.65 -18.22
N ILE A 297 -16.62 20.72 -17.69
CA ILE A 297 -16.27 20.86 -16.27
C ILE A 297 -17.51 20.78 -15.36
N HIS A 298 -18.71 21.06 -15.89
CA HIS A 298 -19.97 21.04 -15.15
C HIS A 298 -20.80 19.77 -15.42
N ALA A 299 -20.24 18.79 -16.11
CA ALA A 299 -20.85 17.47 -16.30
C ALA A 299 -20.08 16.42 -15.51
N ASP A 300 -20.60 15.20 -15.46
CA ASP A 300 -19.84 14.08 -14.90
C ASP A 300 -18.73 13.67 -15.85
N HIS A 301 -17.52 13.61 -15.30
CA HIS A 301 -16.35 13.31 -16.10
C HIS A 301 -15.21 12.78 -15.25
N LEU A 302 -14.35 12.01 -15.91
CA LEU A 302 -13.08 11.59 -15.39
C LEU A 302 -12.00 12.59 -15.79
N GLU A 303 -11.26 13.15 -14.85
CA GLU A 303 -10.00 13.82 -15.14
C GLU A 303 -8.82 12.86 -14.96
N VAL A 304 -7.93 12.84 -15.95
CA VAL A 304 -6.66 12.10 -15.90
C VAL A 304 -5.53 13.12 -15.92
N TRP A 305 -4.79 13.17 -14.82
CA TRP A 305 -3.61 14.00 -14.65
C TRP A 305 -2.36 13.14 -14.73
N VAL A 306 -1.41 13.50 -15.59
CA VAL A 306 -0.16 12.74 -15.73
C VAL A 306 1.06 13.65 -15.74
N SER A 307 2.17 13.11 -15.25
CA SER A 307 3.50 13.69 -15.44
C SER A 307 4.45 12.65 -16.02
N THR A 308 5.30 13.08 -16.96
CA THR A 308 6.46 12.30 -17.43
C THR A 308 7.75 12.69 -16.70
N THR A 309 7.69 13.75 -15.89
CA THR A 309 8.79 14.18 -15.02
C THR A 309 8.81 13.30 -13.77
N GLU A 310 9.95 12.69 -13.49
CA GLU A 310 10.20 11.95 -12.25
C GLU A 310 10.05 12.88 -11.04
N GLN A 311 9.49 12.38 -9.94
CA GLN A 311 9.53 13.12 -8.68
C GLN A 311 10.99 13.28 -8.25
N PRO A 312 11.36 14.39 -7.58
CA PRO A 312 12.68 14.53 -7.02
C PRO A 312 12.92 13.37 -6.07
N ARG A 313 14.06 12.73 -6.26
CA ARG A 313 14.53 11.74 -5.31
C ARG A 313 14.90 12.42 -4.00
N LEU A 314 14.97 11.63 -2.93
CA LEU A 314 15.56 12.04 -1.67
C LEU A 314 16.93 12.67 -1.93
N ALA A 315 17.01 13.99 -1.73
CA ALA A 315 18.23 14.76 -1.91
C ALA A 315 18.66 15.29 -0.54
N MET A 316 19.98 15.36 -0.32
CA MET A 316 20.53 16.02 0.86
C MET A 316 20.31 17.54 0.82
N ASP A 317 20.13 18.08 -0.39
CA ASP A 317 19.87 19.49 -0.64
C ASP A 317 18.38 19.73 -0.87
N CYS A 318 17.95 20.98 -0.70
CA CYS A 318 16.62 21.38 -1.08
C CYS A 318 16.38 21.17 -2.59
N VAL A 319 15.12 20.95 -2.96
CA VAL A 319 14.69 20.76 -4.33
C VAL A 319 14.31 22.12 -4.92
N GLU A 320 14.96 22.47 -6.02
CA GLU A 320 14.61 23.63 -6.83
C GLU A 320 13.27 23.41 -7.54
N PRO A 321 12.43 24.45 -7.72
CA PRO A 321 11.21 24.36 -8.50
C PRO A 321 11.50 23.85 -9.93
N GLN A 322 11.08 22.64 -10.24
CA GLN A 322 11.13 22.13 -11.60
C GLN A 322 9.95 22.66 -12.41
N LYS A 323 10.13 22.79 -13.72
CA LYS A 323 9.02 22.97 -14.66
C LYS A 323 8.63 21.59 -15.18
N PRO A 324 7.73 20.87 -14.50
CA PRO A 324 7.35 19.53 -14.91
C PRO A 324 6.62 19.55 -16.24
N VAL A 325 6.67 18.42 -16.95
CA VAL A 325 5.70 18.10 -17.99
C VAL A 325 4.46 17.56 -17.30
N LEU A 326 3.44 18.40 -17.15
CA LEU A 326 2.17 18.07 -16.50
C LEU A 326 1.03 18.27 -17.50
N TRP A 327 0.19 17.25 -17.63
CA TRP A 327 -0.93 17.22 -18.57
C TRP A 327 -2.22 16.80 -17.89
N GLN A 328 -3.35 17.32 -18.38
CA GLN A 328 -4.70 16.98 -17.92
C GLN A 328 -5.64 16.78 -19.11
N TRP A 329 -6.44 15.73 -19.04
CA TRP A 329 -7.60 15.53 -19.89
C TRP A 329 -8.85 15.35 -19.03
N GLY A 330 -10.00 15.85 -19.50
CA GLY A 330 -11.31 15.45 -19.03
C GLY A 330 -11.94 14.45 -20.00
N ILE A 331 -12.68 13.46 -19.50
CA ILE A 331 -13.35 12.43 -20.29
C ILE A 331 -14.81 12.38 -19.82
N ASP A 332 -15.74 12.77 -20.69
CA ASP A 332 -17.18 12.77 -20.38
C ASP A 332 -17.66 11.36 -20.00
N ALA A 333 -18.33 11.23 -18.85
CA ALA A 333 -18.75 9.95 -18.30
C ALA A 333 -19.93 9.31 -19.07
N THR A 334 -20.55 10.04 -19.99
CA THR A 334 -21.73 9.59 -20.74
C THR A 334 -21.41 9.14 -22.16
N ASP A 335 -20.50 9.83 -22.86
CA ASP A 335 -20.16 9.55 -24.26
C ASP A 335 -18.66 9.35 -24.53
N GLY A 336 -17.80 9.55 -23.52
CA GLY A 336 -16.36 9.36 -23.63
C GLY A 336 -15.64 10.43 -24.45
N GLN A 337 -16.29 11.57 -24.73
CA GLN A 337 -15.62 12.68 -25.38
C GLN A 337 -14.42 13.15 -24.51
N VAL A 338 -13.25 13.22 -25.14
CA VAL A 338 -12.01 13.66 -24.50
C VAL A 338 -11.78 15.15 -24.72
N HIS A 339 -11.54 15.87 -23.63
CA HIS A 339 -11.29 17.31 -23.59
C HIS A 339 -9.87 17.58 -23.10
N PRO A 340 -8.93 18.02 -23.96
CA PRO A 340 -7.61 18.44 -23.52
C PRO A 340 -7.72 19.71 -22.67
N ALA A 341 -7.03 19.73 -21.52
CA ALA A 341 -7.11 20.82 -20.55
C ALA A 341 -5.72 21.38 -20.21
N TYR A 342 -5.26 21.22 -18.96
CA TYR A 342 -3.97 21.75 -18.50
C TYR A 342 -2.77 21.19 -19.29
N GLY A 343 -1.80 22.06 -19.58
CA GLY A 343 -0.51 21.68 -20.17
C GLY A 343 -0.51 21.48 -21.69
N LYS A 344 -1.63 21.75 -22.38
CA LYS A 344 -1.81 21.57 -23.84
C LYS A 344 -1.42 20.16 -24.30
N PRO A 345 -2.06 19.12 -23.74
CA PRO A 345 -1.70 17.75 -24.07
C PRO A 345 -2.03 17.40 -25.52
N GLY A 346 -1.40 16.33 -25.99
CA GLY A 346 -1.80 15.63 -27.22
C GLY A 346 -3.16 14.92 -27.07
N PRO A 347 -3.60 14.19 -28.11
CA PRO A 347 -4.76 13.33 -28.00
C PRO A 347 -4.55 12.23 -26.95
N LEU A 348 -5.62 11.82 -26.30
CA LEU A 348 -5.68 10.67 -25.39
C LEU A 348 -6.77 9.74 -25.89
N GLU A 349 -6.48 8.45 -25.97
CA GLU A 349 -7.47 7.44 -26.34
C GLU A 349 -8.22 7.00 -25.09
N ALA A 350 -9.54 7.14 -25.12
CA ALA A 350 -10.42 6.71 -24.05
C ALA A 350 -11.69 6.10 -24.63
N GLU A 351 -12.17 5.04 -23.98
CA GLU A 351 -13.46 4.43 -24.25
C GLU A 351 -14.31 4.42 -22.99
N VAL A 352 -15.62 4.61 -23.18
CA VAL A 352 -16.59 4.66 -22.09
C VAL A 352 -17.71 3.64 -22.31
N LYS A 353 -18.11 2.97 -21.23
CA LYS A 353 -19.23 2.03 -21.19
C LYS A 353 -20.07 2.26 -19.94
N ARG A 354 -21.33 2.66 -20.16
CA ARG A 354 -22.30 2.78 -19.07
C ARG A 354 -22.85 1.42 -18.67
N PHE A 355 -23.17 1.29 -17.40
CA PHE A 355 -23.93 0.19 -16.85
C PHE A 355 -25.00 0.73 -15.89
N GLU A 356 -25.79 -0.14 -15.28
CA GLU A 356 -26.78 0.28 -14.30
C GLU A 356 -26.08 0.85 -13.05
N GLY A 357 -26.29 2.14 -12.77
CA GLY A 357 -25.71 2.83 -11.61
C GLY A 357 -24.28 3.33 -11.80
N GLY A 358 -23.76 3.40 -13.03
CA GLY A 358 -22.41 3.93 -13.22
C GLY A 358 -21.82 3.85 -14.63
N THR A 359 -20.53 4.12 -14.68
CA THR A 359 -19.72 4.17 -15.91
C THR A 359 -18.37 3.49 -15.73
N ARG A 360 -17.90 2.80 -16.77
CA ARG A 360 -16.54 2.27 -16.90
C ARG A 360 -15.76 3.02 -17.96
N PHE A 361 -14.48 3.21 -17.70
CA PHE A 361 -13.52 3.85 -18.59
C PHE A 361 -12.37 2.87 -18.86
N ARG A 362 -11.92 2.81 -20.12
CA ARG A 362 -10.59 2.33 -20.51
C ARG A 362 -9.83 3.51 -21.09
N VAL A 363 -8.65 3.81 -20.56
CA VAL A 363 -7.81 4.92 -20.99
C VAL A 363 -6.43 4.40 -21.34
N GLU A 364 -5.93 4.75 -22.53
CA GLU A 364 -4.56 4.44 -22.94
C GLU A 364 -3.64 5.58 -22.47
N LEU A 365 -2.80 5.32 -21.46
CA LEU A 365 -1.90 6.34 -20.93
C LEU A 365 -0.71 6.59 -21.88
N PRO A 366 -0.13 7.81 -21.88
CA PRO A 366 1.13 8.05 -22.55
C PRO A 366 2.22 7.08 -22.07
N THR A 367 3.04 6.54 -22.98
CA THR A 367 4.05 5.50 -22.69
C THR A 367 5.11 5.90 -21.67
N GLU A 368 5.34 7.20 -21.47
CA GLU A 368 6.32 7.73 -20.52
C GLU A 368 5.70 8.23 -19.21
N THR A 369 4.44 7.87 -18.92
CA THR A 369 3.77 8.28 -17.69
C THR A 369 4.53 7.76 -16.46
N LYS A 370 4.94 8.68 -15.57
CA LYS A 370 5.63 8.39 -14.31
C LYS A 370 4.73 8.54 -13.10
N HIS A 371 3.87 9.55 -13.14
CA HIS A 371 2.92 9.88 -12.08
C HIS A 371 1.55 10.06 -12.68
N VAL A 372 0.54 9.64 -11.93
CA VAL A 372 -0.86 9.72 -12.35
C VAL A 372 -1.75 10.08 -11.17
N THR A 373 -2.71 10.94 -11.43
CA THR A 373 -3.88 11.10 -10.56
C THR A 373 -5.13 10.96 -11.41
N VAL A 374 -6.07 10.20 -10.87
CA VAL A 374 -7.40 10.09 -11.42
C VAL A 374 -8.33 10.90 -10.52
N VAL A 375 -9.14 11.75 -11.14
CA VAL A 375 -10.18 12.53 -10.45
C VAL A 375 -11.50 12.20 -11.11
N TYR A 376 -12.53 11.95 -10.32
CA TYR A 376 -13.90 11.94 -10.81
C TYR A 376 -14.61 13.22 -10.36
N SER A 377 -15.18 13.93 -11.32
CA SER A 377 -16.06 15.07 -11.09
C SER A 377 -17.49 14.58 -11.10
N ASP A 378 -18.16 14.85 -9.99
CA ASP A 378 -19.54 14.48 -9.70
C ASP A 378 -20.40 15.75 -9.75
N SER A 379 -21.46 15.72 -10.55
CA SER A 379 -22.37 16.81 -10.87
C SER A 379 -23.82 16.36 -10.93
N ASP A 380 -24.56 16.54 -9.84
CA ASP A 380 -26.00 16.22 -9.81
C ASP A 380 -26.88 17.11 -10.71
N ASP A 381 -26.40 18.32 -11.07
CA ASP A 381 -27.24 19.32 -11.73
C ASP A 381 -26.82 19.70 -13.16
N GLY A 382 -25.65 19.21 -13.61
CA GLY A 382 -25.09 19.50 -14.93
C GLY A 382 -24.70 20.98 -15.13
N LYS A 383 -24.60 21.75 -14.04
CA LYS A 383 -24.33 23.21 -14.07
C LYS A 383 -23.19 23.58 -13.14
N THR A 384 -22.98 22.82 -12.08
CA THR A 384 -21.94 23.01 -11.10
C THR A 384 -21.14 21.73 -10.92
N GLN A 385 -19.85 21.90 -10.68
CA GLN A 385 -19.01 20.82 -10.19
C GLN A 385 -19.31 20.72 -8.70
N GLU A 386 -20.10 19.74 -8.28
CA GLU A 386 -20.44 19.58 -6.87
C GLU A 386 -19.21 19.10 -6.10
N ARG A 387 -18.55 18.07 -6.64
CA ARG A 387 -17.47 17.37 -5.94
C ARG A 387 -16.40 16.87 -6.88
N LEU A 388 -15.17 16.84 -6.39
CA LEU A 388 -14.05 16.16 -7.04
C LEU A 388 -13.46 15.10 -6.11
N LEU A 389 -13.59 13.83 -6.49
CA LEU A 389 -12.99 12.69 -5.81
C LEU A 389 -11.69 12.29 -6.52
N ALA A 390 -10.56 12.33 -5.82
CA ALA A 390 -9.23 12.09 -6.38
C ALA A 390 -8.47 10.96 -5.67
N THR A 391 -7.53 10.35 -6.41
CA THR A 391 -6.57 9.37 -5.86
C THR A 391 -5.41 10.02 -5.09
N SER A 392 -5.22 11.33 -5.22
CA SER A 392 -4.16 12.09 -4.55
C SER A 392 -4.68 13.43 -4.02
N PRO A 393 -3.93 14.14 -3.14
CA PRO A 393 -4.29 15.49 -2.68
C PRO A 393 -3.97 16.55 -3.74
N LEU A 394 -4.38 16.27 -4.99
CA LEU A 394 -4.07 17.05 -6.18
C LEU A 394 -4.32 18.54 -5.97
N LYS A 395 -3.31 19.35 -6.29
CA LYS A 395 -3.39 20.80 -6.43
C LYS A 395 -3.18 21.16 -7.89
N PHE A 396 -4.05 22.02 -8.41
CA PHE A 396 -4.04 22.41 -9.81
C PHE A 396 -2.68 22.95 -10.24
N GLY A 397 -2.06 22.31 -11.25
CA GLY A 397 -0.78 22.72 -11.80
C GLY A 397 0.45 22.35 -10.97
N ASP A 398 0.30 21.60 -9.87
CA ASP A 398 1.38 21.18 -8.98
C ASP A 398 1.66 19.68 -9.12
N TYR A 399 2.69 19.32 -9.89
CA TYR A 399 3.02 17.92 -10.16
C TYR A 399 3.46 17.13 -8.92
N TYR A 400 3.91 17.80 -7.85
CA TYR A 400 4.26 17.13 -6.59
C TYR A 400 3.06 16.48 -5.91
N THR A 401 1.85 16.91 -6.27
CA THR A 401 0.62 16.37 -5.68
C THR A 401 0.02 15.21 -6.47
N LEU A 402 0.68 14.77 -7.56
CA LEU A 402 0.23 13.59 -8.31
C LEU A 402 0.45 12.29 -7.52
N GLY A 403 -0.39 11.30 -7.77
CA GLY A 403 -0.19 9.94 -7.28
C GLY A 403 0.82 9.15 -8.10
N SER A 404 1.02 7.89 -7.71
CA SER A 404 1.94 6.96 -8.34
C SER A 404 1.30 5.59 -8.56
N PHE A 405 1.98 4.77 -9.37
CA PHE A 405 1.64 3.37 -9.54
C PHE A 405 2.36 2.49 -8.52
N LYS A 406 1.73 1.38 -8.12
CA LYS A 406 2.38 0.29 -7.40
C LYS A 406 2.27 -1.00 -8.22
N GLN A 407 3.39 -1.42 -8.80
CA GLN A 407 3.45 -2.73 -9.45
C GLN A 407 3.27 -3.82 -8.39
N LEU A 408 2.24 -4.66 -8.55
CA LEU A 408 2.03 -5.80 -7.69
C LEU A 408 2.77 -7.03 -8.23
N ASP A 409 3.36 -7.78 -7.30
CA ASP A 409 4.05 -9.04 -7.60
C ASP A 409 3.03 -10.14 -7.89
N GLN A 410 3.08 -10.66 -9.12
CA GLN A 410 2.17 -11.70 -9.60
C GLN A 410 2.34 -13.03 -8.89
N LYS A 411 3.50 -13.25 -8.25
CA LYS A 411 3.70 -14.42 -7.39
C LYS A 411 2.90 -14.32 -6.09
N ARG A 412 2.41 -13.12 -5.73
CA ARG A 412 1.63 -12.87 -4.50
C ARG A 412 0.17 -12.65 -4.80
N VAL A 413 -0.15 -11.99 -5.92
CA VAL A 413 -1.53 -11.67 -6.27
C VAL A 413 -1.77 -11.69 -7.77
N THR A 414 -2.88 -12.29 -8.20
CA THR A 414 -3.38 -12.19 -9.56
C THR A 414 -4.84 -11.78 -9.57
N CYS A 415 -5.31 -11.39 -10.74
CA CYS A 415 -6.72 -11.08 -11.00
C CYS A 415 -7.28 -12.07 -11.99
N GLU A 416 -8.48 -12.58 -11.70
CA GLU A 416 -9.20 -13.51 -12.56
C GLU A 416 -10.62 -13.02 -12.80
N VAL A 417 -11.20 -13.34 -13.95
CA VAL A 417 -12.62 -13.07 -14.21
C VAL A 417 -13.45 -14.13 -13.47
N ASP A 418 -14.25 -13.71 -12.49
CA ASP A 418 -15.20 -14.55 -11.76
C ASP A 418 -16.61 -13.98 -11.96
N GLY A 419 -17.35 -14.57 -12.91
CA GLY A 419 -18.68 -14.09 -13.31
C GLY A 419 -18.62 -12.69 -13.95
N GLU A 420 -19.29 -11.72 -13.33
CA GLU A 420 -19.42 -10.34 -13.82
C GLU A 420 -18.37 -9.39 -13.23
N SER A 421 -17.37 -9.91 -12.51
CA SER A 421 -16.36 -9.07 -11.87
C SER A 421 -14.97 -9.72 -11.84
N LEU A 422 -13.94 -8.89 -11.70
CA LEU A 422 -12.60 -9.37 -11.38
C LEU A 422 -12.50 -9.75 -9.90
N LYS A 423 -11.95 -10.94 -9.65
CA LYS A 423 -11.66 -11.45 -8.32
C LYS A 423 -10.16 -11.48 -8.10
N ARG A 424 -9.78 -11.07 -6.90
CA ARG A 424 -8.40 -11.13 -6.45
C ARG A 424 -8.09 -12.54 -5.95
N ILE A 425 -6.99 -13.10 -6.44
CA ILE A 425 -6.46 -14.37 -5.97
C ILE A 425 -5.12 -14.09 -5.28
N ASN A 426 -5.10 -14.25 -3.96
CA ASN A 426 -3.86 -14.17 -3.18
C ASN A 426 -3.18 -15.55 -3.19
N HIS A 427 -1.90 -15.57 -3.55
CA HIS A 427 -1.11 -16.77 -3.67
C HIS A 427 -0.27 -16.99 -2.41
N PRO A 428 -0.14 -18.25 -1.93
CA PRO A 428 0.86 -18.60 -0.94
C PRO A 428 2.25 -18.17 -1.43
N TYR A 429 3.03 -17.53 -0.55
CA TYR A 429 4.34 -17.01 -0.89
C TYR A 429 5.43 -17.65 -0.02
N ASP A 430 6.49 -18.12 -0.68
CA ASP A 430 7.62 -18.76 -0.03
C ASP A 430 8.67 -17.71 0.38
N GLY A 431 8.34 -16.94 1.41
CA GLY A 431 9.28 -16.06 2.12
C GLY A 431 8.87 -14.58 2.18
N LEU A 432 8.93 -13.96 3.35
CA LEU A 432 8.56 -12.57 3.60
C LEU A 432 9.61 -11.57 3.10
N LEU A 433 10.87 -11.96 3.14
CA LEU A 433 12.03 -11.18 2.69
C LEU A 433 12.89 -12.09 1.81
N GLY A 434 12.88 -11.82 0.50
CA GLY A 434 13.67 -12.54 -0.49
C GLY A 434 14.66 -11.61 -1.20
N PRO A 435 15.62 -12.14 -1.97
CA PRO A 435 16.64 -11.36 -2.69
C PRO A 435 16.05 -10.32 -3.66
N ASP A 436 14.80 -10.52 -4.11
CA ASP A 436 14.06 -9.57 -4.94
C ASP A 436 13.79 -8.23 -4.21
N PHE A 437 13.89 -8.17 -2.87
CA PHE A 437 13.76 -6.92 -2.09
C PHE A 437 15.01 -6.03 -2.16
N GLU A 438 16.20 -6.58 -2.39
CA GLU A 438 17.43 -5.78 -2.48
C GLU A 438 17.44 -4.85 -3.70
N GLN A 439 16.64 -5.15 -4.74
CA GLN A 439 16.55 -4.33 -5.95
C GLN A 439 15.48 -3.23 -5.89
N ALA A 440 14.56 -3.26 -4.92
CA ALA A 440 13.56 -2.22 -4.74
C ALA A 440 14.17 -0.89 -4.23
N GLY A 441 15.36 -0.96 -3.61
CA GLY A 441 16.17 0.18 -3.21
C GLY A 441 17.06 0.71 -4.33
N GLY A 442 16.55 0.84 -5.55
CA GLY A 442 17.24 1.54 -6.64
C GLY A 442 17.40 3.04 -6.34
N PHE A 443 18.21 3.36 -5.34
CA PHE A 443 18.70 4.70 -5.02
C PHE A 443 19.64 5.21 -6.12
#